data_AF-A0A832SMQ1-F1
#
_entry.id   AF-A0A832SMQ1-F1
#
_cell.length_a   1.000
_cell.length_b   1.000
_cell.length_c   1.000
_cell.angle_alpha   90.00
_cell.angle_beta   90.00
_cell.angle_gamma   90.00
#
_symmetry.space_group_name_H-M   'P 1'
#
loop_
_entity.id
_entity.type
_entity.pdbx_description
1 polymer ?
#
loop_
_entity_poly.entity_id
_entity_poly.type
_entity_poly.pdbx_seq_one_letter_code
_entity_poly.pdbx_strand_id
1 'polypeptide(L)' 'MSKIPMVDDSIPDQLQCTNCLLPMQYQEKKDGKFLWQCFKCGKKYFISENIDDNLEESWSPPR' A
#
# COMPACT_ATOMS: atom_id res chain seq x y z
N MET A 1 -11.27 -23.29 -17.67
CA MET A 1 -10.10 -22.40 -17.83
C MET A 1 -10.34 -21.15 -16.98
N SER A 2 -9.76 -21.11 -15.78
CA SER A 2 -9.87 -19.95 -14.89
C SER A 2 -8.88 -18.88 -15.32
N LYS A 3 -9.36 -17.83 -16.01
CA LYS A 3 -8.65 -16.56 -16.11
C LYS A 3 -9.31 -15.61 -15.11
N ILE A 4 -8.80 -15.64 -13.88
CA ILE A 4 -9.06 -14.58 -12.91
C ILE A 4 -8.39 -13.34 -13.51
N PRO A 5 -9.13 -12.24 -13.77
CA PRO A 5 -8.51 -11.03 -14.28
C PRO A 5 -7.45 -10.61 -13.27
N MET A 6 -6.21 -10.53 -13.74
CA MET A 6 -5.10 -9.96 -12.97
C MET A 6 -5.55 -8.55 -12.59
N VAL A 7 -5.54 -8.27 -11.29
CA VAL A 7 -5.80 -6.94 -10.73
C VAL A 7 -5.01 -5.93 -11.55
N ASP A 8 -5.75 -4.99 -12.14
CA ASP A 8 -5.28 -3.83 -12.89
C ASP A 8 -3.90 -3.35 -12.42
N ASP A 9 -2.94 -3.27 -13.36
CA ASP A 9 -1.59 -2.68 -13.20
C ASP A 9 -1.62 -1.16 -12.94
N SER A 10 -2.75 -0.64 -12.50
CA SER A 10 -2.92 0.73 -12.04
C SER A 10 -2.76 0.68 -10.53
N ILE A 11 -1.76 1.38 -9.97
CA ILE A 11 -1.58 1.53 -8.51
C ILE A 11 -2.97 1.62 -7.87
N PRO A 12 -3.34 0.71 -6.93
CA PRO A 12 -4.71 0.61 -6.49
C PRO A 12 -5.12 1.97 -5.92
N ASP A 13 -6.11 2.61 -6.55
CA ASP A 13 -6.74 3.86 -6.07
C ASP A 13 -7.18 3.73 -4.60
N GLN A 14 -7.41 2.48 -4.16
CA GLN A 14 -7.70 2.13 -2.78
C GLN A 14 -6.79 1.01 -2.29
N LEU A 15 -5.80 1.38 -1.48
CA LEU A 15 -4.96 0.43 -0.77
C LEU A 15 -5.66 -0.03 0.53
N GLN A 16 -5.77 -1.33 0.78
CA GLN A 16 -6.38 -1.85 2.02
C GLN A 16 -5.32 -2.33 3.01
N CYS A 17 -5.50 -2.00 4.29
CA CYS A 17 -4.66 -2.50 5.35
C CYS A 17 -4.95 -3.98 5.60
N THR A 18 -3.95 -4.85 5.50
CA THR A 18 -4.12 -6.29 5.73
C THR A 18 -4.47 -6.66 7.16
N ASN A 19 -4.24 -5.77 8.13
CA ASN A 19 -4.56 -6.01 9.53
C ASN A 19 -5.97 -5.52 9.92
N CYS A 20 -6.36 -4.34 9.43
CA CYS A 20 -7.65 -3.75 9.81
C CYS A 20 -8.76 -4.01 8.79
N LEU A 21 -8.41 -4.48 7.58
CA LEU A 21 -9.31 -4.57 6.42
C LEU A 21 -9.99 -3.23 6.09
N LEU A 22 -9.33 -2.13 6.47
CA LEU A 22 -9.79 -0.77 6.26
C LEU A 22 -8.96 -0.10 5.16
N PRO A 23 -9.55 0.85 4.40
CA PRO A 23 -8.81 1.63 3.43
C PRO A 23 -7.69 2.41 4.12
N MET A 24 -6.53 2.41 3.50
CA MET A 24 -5.38 3.21 3.87
C MET A 24 -5.45 4.53 3.15
N GLN A 25 -4.91 5.56 3.78
CA GLN A 25 -4.91 6.91 3.26
C GLN A 25 -3.51 7.26 2.74
N TYR A 26 -3.45 7.75 1.50
CA TYR A 26 -2.24 8.33 0.95
C TYR A 26 -1.80 9.54 1.80
N GLN A 27 -0.52 9.57 2.14
CA GLN A 27 0.09 10.64 2.92
C GLN A 27 0.91 11.57 2.02
N GLU A 28 1.97 11.03 1.41
CA GLU A 28 2.94 11.80 0.63
C GLU A 28 3.79 10.88 -0.25
N LYS A 29 4.48 11.41 -1.25
CA LYS A 29 5.45 10.68 -2.08
C LYS A 29 6.85 11.00 -1.58
N LYS A 30 7.60 9.99 -1.10
CA LYS A 30 9.00 10.09 -0.68
C LYS A 30 9.88 9.23 -1.56
N ASP A 31 10.96 9.81 -2.08
CA ASP A 31 11.98 9.07 -2.85
C ASP A 31 11.39 8.23 -4.01
N GLY A 32 10.38 8.78 -4.70
CA GLY A 32 9.69 8.07 -5.79
C GLY A 32 8.68 7.01 -5.35
N LYS A 33 8.50 6.80 -4.04
CA LYS A 33 7.53 5.86 -3.44
C LYS A 33 6.36 6.59 -2.79
N PHE A 34 5.15 6.12 -3.02
CA PHE A 34 3.93 6.60 -2.39
C PHE A 34 3.79 6.00 -0.98
N LEU A 35 3.70 6.85 0.03
CA LEU A 35 3.44 6.44 1.42
C LEU A 35 1.94 6.41 1.68
N TRP A 36 1.45 5.23 2.05
CA TRP A 36 0.09 5.00 2.50
C TRP A 36 0.10 4.60 3.97
N GLN A 37 -0.84 5.12 4.76
CA GLN A 37 -0.95 4.80 6.18
C GLN A 37 -2.36 4.38 6.57
N CYS A 38 -2.48 3.33 7.38
CA CYS A 38 -3.74 2.95 7.99
C CYS A 38 -4.02 3.86 9.19
N PHE A 39 -5.17 4.57 9.18
CA PHE A 39 -5.52 5.47 10.28
C PHE A 39 -5.75 4.73 11.61
N LYS A 40 -6.16 3.47 11.56
CA LYS A 40 -6.56 2.69 12.74
C LYS A 40 -5.36 2.09 13.48
N CYS A 41 -4.44 1.45 12.75
CA CYS A 41 -3.30 0.76 13.35
C CYS A 41 -1.94 1.42 13.05
N GLY A 42 -1.90 2.47 12.23
CA GLY A 42 -0.66 3.19 11.90
C GLY A 42 0.29 2.45 10.96
N LYS A 43 -0.09 1.28 10.42
CA LYS A 43 0.67 0.52 9.42
C LYS A 43 0.98 1.37 8.21
N LYS A 44 2.22 1.30 7.69
CA LYS A 44 2.67 2.08 6.54
C LYS A 44 3.06 1.18 5.38
N TYR A 45 2.67 1.58 4.17
CA TYR A 45 3.08 0.98 2.92
C TYR A 45 3.80 2.00 2.06
N PHE A 46 4.96 1.61 1.55
CA PHE A 46 5.70 2.37 0.55
C PHE A 46 5.59 1.63 -0.77
N ILE A 47 4.93 2.25 -1.74
CA ILE A 47 4.66 1.68 -3.06
C ILE A 47 5.43 2.48 -4.08
N SER A 48 6.35 1.85 -4.80
CA SER A 48 7.02 2.47 -5.93
C SER A 48 6.08 2.59 -7.14
N GLU A 49 6.37 3.53 -8.04
CA GLU A 49 5.62 3.69 -9.28
C GLU A 49 5.87 2.54 -10.28
N ASN A 50 6.94 1.76 -10.10
CA ASN A 50 7.25 0.55 -10.86
C ASN A 50 6.89 -0.69 -10.02
N ILE A 51 5.83 -1.40 -10.41
CA ILE A 51 5.31 -2.59 -9.70
C ILE A 51 6.35 -3.72 -9.59
N ASP A 52 7.37 -3.73 -10.45
CA ASP A 52 8.48 -4.70 -10.40
C ASP A 52 9.40 -4.54 -9.17
N ASP A 53 9.38 -3.37 -8.51
CA ASP A 53 10.37 -3.03 -7.47
C ASP A 53 9.73 -2.63 -6.13
N ASN A 54 9.50 -3.63 -5.27
CA ASN A 54 9.40 -3.51 -3.81
C ASN A 54 8.20 -2.71 -3.22
N LEU A 55 7.12 -3.44 -2.89
CA LEU A 55 6.23 -3.05 -1.79
C LEU A 55 6.98 -3.19 -0.46
N GLU A 56 7.46 -2.09 0.10
CA GLU A 56 8.08 -2.08 1.43
C GLU A 56 7.02 -1.85 2.52
N GLU A 57 6.88 -2.84 3.41
CA GLU A 57 6.04 -2.76 4.60
C GLU A 57 6.88 -2.28 5.78
N SER A 58 6.46 -1.20 6.43
CA SER A 58 7.11 -0.70 7.65
C SER A 58 6.09 -0.46 8.75
N TRP A 59 6.42 -0.91 9.95
CA TRP A 59 5.61 -0.67 11.15
C TRP A 59 6.22 0.50 11.93
N SER A 60 5.37 1.44 12.36
CA SER A 60 5.84 2.42 13.34
C SER A 60 6.05 1.67 14.66
N PRO A 61 7.21 1.83 15.33
CA PRO A 61 7.44 1.17 16.61
C PRO A 61 6.35 1.61 17.61
N PRO A 62 5.90 0.71 18.49
CA PRO A 62 4.98 1.07 19.56
C PRO A 62 5.67 2.15 20.43
N ARG A 63 4.97 3.26 20.68
CA ARG A 63 5.40 4.27 21.66
C ARG A 63 5.12 3.79 23.07
#